data_AF-A0A843GI05-F1
#
_entry.id   AF-A0A843GI05-F1
#
_cell.length_a   1.000
_cell.length_b   1.000
_cell.length_c   1.000
_cell.angle_alpha   90.00
_cell.angle_beta   90.00
_cell.angle_gamma   90.00
#
_symmetry.space_group_name_H-M   'P 1'
#
loop_
_entity.id
_entity.type
_entity.pdbx_description
1 polymer ?
#
loop_
_entity_poly.entity_id
_entity_poly.type
_entity_poly.pdbx_seq_one_letter_code
_entity_poly.pdbx_strand_id
1 'polypeptide(L)'
;MNDAERKYVQSMKEQISDIPETVSDKLGRDDRECIFVFNEAEGVWYADSSIPKFWRRLEKKNWVCTKTVYYSDGTVCSKQFKGSKKGITITDPFKKRELTDEQRQAIRDRFSKNVEEEDIEDEFE
;
A
#
# COMPACT_ATOMS: atom_id res chain seq x y z
N MET A 1 -5.73 35.27 24.04
CA MET A 1 -5.83 33.87 24.48
C MET A 1 -4.70 33.60 25.45
N ASN A 2 -5.04 33.28 26.69
CA ASN A 2 -4.06 33.00 27.75
C ASN A 2 -3.49 31.56 27.62
N ASP A 3 -2.41 31.27 28.34
CA ASP A 3 -1.70 29.98 28.24
C ASP A 3 -2.56 28.79 28.71
N ALA A 4 -3.49 29.03 29.64
CA ALA A 4 -4.44 28.03 30.12
C ALA A 4 -5.51 27.67 29.06
N GLU A 5 -6.02 28.66 28.33
CA GLU A 5 -6.94 28.48 27.20
C GLU A 5 -6.29 27.69 26.07
N ARG A 6 -4.99 27.92 25.80
CA ARG A 6 -4.24 27.13 24.80
C ARG A 6 -4.11 25.67 25.21
N LYS A 7 -3.74 25.40 26.46
CA LYS A 7 -3.65 24.03 27.00
C LYS A 7 -4.99 23.31 27.00
N TYR A 8 -6.06 24.02 27.34
CA TYR A 8 -7.42 23.48 27.30
C TYR A 8 -7.87 23.12 25.87
N VAL A 9 -7.65 24.02 24.90
CA VAL A 9 -7.97 23.75 23.49
C VAL A 9 -7.10 22.63 22.92
N GLN A 10 -5.84 22.52 23.34
CA GLN A 10 -4.96 21.44 22.89
C GLN A 10 -5.40 20.09 23.46
N SER A 11 -5.71 20.03 24.75
CA SER A 11 -6.30 18.84 25.39
C SER A 11 -7.63 18.42 24.75
N MET A 12 -8.50 19.38 24.42
CA MET A 12 -9.76 19.14 23.71
C MET A 12 -9.52 18.57 22.31
N LYS A 13 -8.55 19.11 21.56
CA LYS A 13 -8.20 18.60 20.22
C LYS A 13 -7.66 17.18 20.26
N GLU A 14 -6.84 16.86 21.25
CA GLU A 14 -6.32 15.50 21.48
C GLU A 14 -7.46 14.54 21.87
N GLN A 15 -8.39 14.95 22.75
CA GLN A 15 -9.56 14.14 23.11
C GLN A 15 -10.54 13.92 21.94
N ILE A 16 -10.74 14.92 21.07
CA ILE A 16 -11.58 14.80 19.88
C ILE A 16 -10.92 13.87 18.83
N SER A 17 -9.59 13.83 18.75
CA SER A 17 -8.88 12.93 17.81
C SER A 17 -8.99 11.45 18.16
N ASP A 18 -9.33 11.12 19.41
CA ASP A 18 -9.47 9.74 19.88
C ASP A 18 -10.89 9.17 19.72
N ILE A 19 -11.87 9.99 19.32
CA ILE A 19 -13.22 9.48 19.02
C ILE A 19 -13.15 8.78 17.66
N PRO A 20 -13.35 7.45 17.59
CA PRO A 20 -13.30 6.74 16.33
C PRO A 20 -14.38 7.30 15.40
N GLU A 21 -13.96 7.66 14.19
CA GLU A 21 -14.90 8.02 13.13
C GLU A 21 -15.86 6.83 12.93
N THR A 22 -17.15 7.06 13.19
CA THR A 22 -18.17 6.03 13.14
C THR A 22 -19.10 6.24 11.96
N VAL A 23 -19.32 5.18 11.19
CA VAL A 23 -20.26 5.17 10.08
C VAL A 23 -21.56 4.49 10.54
N SER A 24 -22.71 5.14 10.28
CA SER A 24 -24.03 4.65 10.67
C SER A 24 -24.45 3.42 9.88
N ASP A 25 -24.25 3.47 8.56
CA ASP A 25 -24.76 2.47 7.62
C ASP A 25 -23.67 1.51 7.15
N LYS A 26 -24.01 0.23 7.08
CA LYS A 26 -23.07 -0.79 6.60
C LYS A 26 -22.93 -0.74 5.09
N LEU A 27 -21.70 -0.77 4.62
CA LEU A 27 -21.40 -0.86 3.18
C LEU A 27 -21.94 -2.18 2.60
N GLY A 28 -22.63 -2.06 1.47
CA GLY A 28 -23.01 -3.19 0.63
C GLY A 28 -21.78 -3.94 0.11
N ARG A 29 -21.98 -5.05 -0.60
CA ARG A 29 -20.83 -5.73 -1.24
C ARG A 29 -20.24 -4.92 -2.38
N ASP A 30 -21.11 -4.25 -3.14
CA ASP A 30 -20.74 -3.53 -4.35
C ASP A 30 -20.10 -2.17 -4.04
N ASP A 31 -20.37 -1.62 -2.85
CA ASP A 31 -19.77 -0.36 -2.36
C ASP A 31 -18.37 -0.56 -1.77
N ARG A 32 -17.90 -1.81 -1.67
CA ARG A 32 -16.59 -2.09 -1.09
C ARG A 32 -15.49 -1.90 -2.12
N GLU A 33 -14.47 -1.17 -1.73
CA GLU A 33 -13.37 -0.79 -2.61
C GLU A 33 -12.02 -0.88 -1.92
N CYS A 34 -10.98 -0.79 -2.75
CA CYS A 34 -9.59 -0.71 -2.33
C CYS A 34 -8.89 0.26 -3.30
N ILE A 35 -8.54 1.43 -2.80
CA ILE A 35 -7.95 2.53 -3.57
C ILE A 35 -6.48 2.65 -3.19
N PHE A 36 -5.62 2.79 -4.19
CA PHE A 36 -4.20 3.07 -4.02
C PHE A 36 -3.89 4.49 -4.49
N VAL A 37 -3.28 5.29 -3.62
CA VAL A 37 -2.89 6.67 -3.91
C VAL A 37 -1.41 6.83 -3.64
N PHE A 38 -0.67 7.39 -4.60
CA PHE A 38 0.73 7.75 -4.39
C PHE A 38 0.83 9.17 -3.86
N ASN A 39 1.53 9.35 -2.74
CA ASN A 39 1.87 10.66 -2.23
C ASN A 39 3.29 11.01 -2.71
N GLU A 40 3.40 11.94 -3.66
CA GLU A 40 4.69 12.34 -4.25
C GLU A 40 5.61 13.05 -3.25
N ALA A 41 5.07 13.85 -2.33
CA ALA A 41 5.85 14.59 -1.34
C ALA A 41 6.57 13.65 -0.36
N GLU A 42 5.91 12.57 0.04
CA GLU A 42 6.48 11.57 0.93
C GLU A 42 7.14 10.39 0.19
N GLY A 43 6.86 10.24 -1.11
CA GLY A 43 7.33 9.11 -1.91
C GLY A 43 6.77 7.75 -1.46
N VAL A 44 5.57 7.73 -0.87
CA VAL A 44 4.93 6.55 -0.29
C VAL A 44 3.57 6.27 -0.92
N TRP A 45 3.14 5.03 -0.83
CA TRP A 45 1.78 4.65 -1.22
C TRP A 45 0.86 4.61 -0.01
N TYR A 46 -0.35 5.11 -0.19
CA TYR A 46 -1.47 4.90 0.71
C TYR A 46 -2.46 3.93 0.08
N ALA A 47 -3.01 3.04 0.89
CA ALA A 47 -4.05 2.10 0.50
C ALA A 47 -5.24 2.23 1.44
N ASP A 48 -6.34 2.75 0.91
CA ASP A 48 -7.62 2.85 1.61
C ASP A 48 -8.51 1.70 1.17
N SER A 49 -8.91 0.84 2.10
CA SER A 49 -9.67 -0.36 1.79
C SER A 49 -10.82 -0.54 2.77
N SER A 50 -12.01 -0.84 2.26
CA SER A 50 -13.14 -1.37 3.03
C SER A 50 -13.28 -2.90 2.89
N ILE A 51 -12.37 -3.54 2.16
CA ILE A 51 -12.37 -4.98 1.91
C ILE A 51 -11.44 -5.73 2.88
N PRO A 52 -11.95 -6.61 3.77
CA PRO A 52 -11.13 -7.31 4.77
C PRO A 52 -10.03 -8.21 4.20
N LYS A 53 -10.24 -8.77 3.01
CA LYS A 53 -9.25 -9.60 2.31
C LYS A 53 -7.97 -8.80 1.99
N PHE A 54 -8.12 -7.52 1.62
CA PHE A 54 -6.98 -6.67 1.31
C PHE A 54 -6.25 -6.21 2.57
N TRP A 55 -6.97 -5.95 3.68
CA TRP A 55 -6.34 -5.63 4.97
C TRP A 55 -5.32 -6.70 5.38
N ARG A 56 -5.74 -7.97 5.39
CA ARG A 56 -4.87 -9.09 5.73
C ARG A 56 -3.67 -9.23 4.78
N ARG A 57 -3.85 -8.88 3.49
CA ARG A 57 -2.76 -8.94 2.50
C ARG A 57 -1.75 -7.82 2.73
N LEU A 58 -2.21 -6.61 3.02
CA LEU A 58 -1.39 -5.43 3.32
C LEU A 58 -0.60 -5.66 4.62
N GLU A 59 -1.26 -6.11 5.69
CA GLU A 59 -0.65 -6.44 6.99
C GLU A 59 0.45 -7.51 6.83
N LYS A 60 0.22 -8.55 6.03
CA LYS A 60 1.22 -9.59 5.73
C LYS A 60 2.41 -9.11 4.88
N LYS A 61 2.32 -7.94 4.26
CA LYS A 61 3.34 -7.40 3.35
C LYS A 61 3.99 -6.14 3.90
N ASN A 62 4.02 -6.02 5.23
CA ASN A 62 4.70 -4.94 5.94
C ASN A 62 4.16 -3.54 5.60
N TRP A 63 2.89 -3.44 5.22
CA TRP A 63 2.19 -2.17 5.19
C TRP A 63 1.74 -1.78 6.60
N VAL A 64 1.89 -0.51 6.95
CA VAL A 64 1.58 0.00 8.29
C VAL A 64 0.17 0.58 8.29
N CYS A 65 -0.71 0.08 9.15
CA CYS A 65 -2.06 0.65 9.32
C CYS A 65 -1.95 2.04 9.96
N THR A 66 -2.44 3.08 9.29
CA THR A 66 -2.39 4.47 9.77
C THR A 66 -3.73 4.96 10.32
N LYS A 67 -4.84 4.45 9.78
CA LYS A 67 -6.19 4.83 10.21
C LYS A 67 -7.11 3.60 10.18
N THR A 68 -8.01 3.50 11.15
CA THR A 68 -9.10 2.52 11.15
C THR A 68 -10.41 3.26 11.41
N VAL A 69 -11.39 3.03 10.56
CA VAL A 69 -12.75 3.57 10.68
C VAL A 69 -13.67 2.45 11.11
N TYR A 70 -14.55 2.73 12.05
CA TYR A 70 -15.48 1.75 12.62
C TYR A 70 -16.91 2.08 12.21
N TYR A 71 -17.79 1.08 12.27
CA TYR A 71 -19.22 1.29 12.25
C TYR A 71 -19.69 1.64 13.66
N SER A 72 -20.93 2.15 13.76
CA SER A 72 -21.60 2.43 15.04
C SER A 72 -21.70 1.20 15.97
N ASP A 73 -21.73 -0.02 15.42
CA ASP A 73 -21.73 -1.27 16.17
C ASP A 73 -20.32 -1.73 16.63
N GLY A 74 -19.29 -0.93 16.36
CA GLY A 74 -17.89 -1.22 16.70
C GLY A 74 -17.19 -2.17 15.73
N THR A 75 -17.85 -2.67 14.68
CA THR A 75 -17.17 -3.47 13.64
C THR A 75 -16.34 -2.59 12.72
N VAL A 76 -15.25 -3.11 12.14
CA VAL A 76 -14.36 -2.32 11.29
C VAL A 76 -15.03 -2.05 9.93
N CYS A 77 -15.12 -0.78 9.56
CA CYS A 77 -15.63 -0.30 8.28
C CYS A 77 -14.54 -0.27 7.21
N SER A 78 -13.47 0.47 7.46
CA SER A 78 -12.36 0.61 6.54
C SER A 78 -11.04 0.82 7.28
N LYS A 79 -9.94 0.59 6.57
CA LYS A 79 -8.59 0.82 7.07
C LYS A 79 -7.76 1.52 6.01
N GLN A 80 -6.92 2.44 6.46
CA GLN A 80 -5.86 3.05 5.67
C GLN A 80 -4.52 2.43 6.03
N PHE A 81 -3.71 2.15 5.02
CA PHE A 81 -2.37 1.63 5.17
C PHE A 81 -1.36 2.49 4.43
N LYS A 82 -0.14 2.58 4.97
CA LYS A 82 1.03 3.21 4.37
C LYS A 82 2.04 2.16 3.94
N GLY A 83 2.49 2.25 2.70
CA GLY A 83 3.42 1.33 2.05
C GLY A 83 4.63 2.04 1.47
N SER A 84 5.68 1.25 1.19
CA SER A 84 6.92 1.76 0.59
C SER A 84 6.72 2.30 -0.84
N LYS A 85 7.71 3.02 -1.40
CA LYS A 85 7.70 3.54 -2.78
C LYS A 85 7.40 2.49 -3.86
N LYS A 86 7.85 1.25 -3.66
CA LYS A 86 7.58 0.11 -4.57
C LYS A 86 6.25 -0.61 -4.27
N GLY A 87 5.43 -0.01 -3.40
CA GLY A 87 4.29 -0.65 -2.77
C GLY A 87 3.10 -0.93 -3.68
N ILE A 88 2.93 -0.23 -4.81
CA ILE A 88 1.76 -0.38 -5.70
C ILE A 88 1.36 -1.85 -5.93
N THR A 89 2.35 -2.70 -6.19
CA THR A 89 2.19 -4.14 -6.15
C THR A 89 2.37 -4.55 -4.70
N ILE A 90 1.28 -4.91 -3.98
CA ILE A 90 1.29 -5.32 -2.56
C ILE A 90 2.27 -6.50 -2.36
N THR A 91 3.54 -6.14 -2.16
CA THR A 91 4.71 -7.01 -2.12
C THR A 91 5.51 -6.64 -0.89
N ASP A 92 6.32 -7.58 -0.43
CA ASP A 92 7.17 -7.34 0.73
C ASP A 92 8.40 -6.55 0.25
N PRO A 93 8.57 -5.29 0.67
CA PRO A 93 9.69 -4.48 0.19
C PRO A 93 11.04 -4.97 0.70
N PHE A 94 11.06 -5.75 1.79
CA PHE A 94 12.28 -6.26 2.40
C PHE A 94 12.73 -7.60 1.80
N LYS A 95 11.81 -8.32 1.14
CA LYS A 95 12.11 -9.60 0.50
C LYS A 95 12.81 -9.39 -0.83
N LYS A 96 14.14 -9.45 -0.83
CA LYS A 96 14.92 -9.57 -2.07
C LYS A 96 14.72 -10.98 -2.65
N ARG A 97 14.45 -11.07 -3.95
CA ARG A 97 14.44 -12.36 -4.64
C ARG A 97 15.88 -12.79 -4.88
N GLU A 98 16.33 -13.82 -4.17
CA GLU A 98 17.60 -14.47 -4.49
C GLU A 98 17.38 -15.35 -5.73
N LEU A 99 18.10 -15.04 -6.81
CA LEU A 99 18.15 -15.88 -7.99
C LEU A 99 19.19 -16.97 -7.75
N THR A 100 18.83 -18.22 -8.04
CA THR A 100 19.81 -19.31 -8.09
C THR A 100 20.76 -19.10 -9.27
N ASP A 101 21.95 -19.70 -9.23
CA ASP A 101 22.91 -19.54 -10.31
C ASP A 101 22.41 -20.12 -11.64
N GLU A 102 21.63 -21.20 -11.60
CA GLU A 102 20.93 -21.76 -12.77
C GLU A 102 19.91 -20.77 -13.37
N GLN A 103 19.17 -20.05 -12.53
CA GLN A 103 18.22 -19.01 -12.98
C GLN A 103 18.95 -17.80 -13.55
N ARG A 104 20.10 -17.42 -12.99
CA ARG A 104 20.94 -16.34 -13.54
C ARG A 104 21.50 -16.72 -14.90
N GLN A 105 21.95 -17.96 -15.05
CA GLN A 105 22.47 -18.48 -16.31
C GLN A 105 21.37 -18.54 -17.37
N ALA A 106 20.20 -19.08 -17.05
CA ALA A 106 19.07 -19.13 -17.99
C ALA A 106 18.57 -17.74 -18.44
N ILE A 107 18.68 -16.71 -17.59
CA ILE A 107 18.42 -15.33 -17.99
C ILE A 107 19.49 -14.85 -18.96
N ARG A 108 20.78 -15.05 -18.64
CA ARG A 108 21.89 -14.68 -19.54
C ARG A 108 21.76 -15.35 -20.91
N ASP A 109 21.48 -16.65 -20.95
CA ASP A 109 21.36 -17.42 -22.19
C ASP A 109 20.17 -16.96 -23.06
N ARG A 110 19.09 -16.46 -22.45
CA ARG A 110 17.97 -15.84 -23.18
C ARG A 110 18.34 -14.47 -23.73
N PHE A 111 19.06 -13.66 -22.96
CA PHE A 111 19.50 -12.35 -23.42
C PHE A 111 20.56 -12.45 -24.52
N SER A 112 21.46 -13.44 -24.49
CA SER A 112 22.45 -13.64 -25.54
C SER A 112 21.84 -14.13 -26.85
N LYS A 113 20.86 -15.04 -26.80
CA LYS A 113 20.16 -15.52 -28.00
C LYS A 113 19.43 -14.42 -28.77
N ASN A 114 18.82 -13.48 -28.06
CA ASN A 114 18.12 -12.38 -28.71
C ASN A 114 19.07 -11.35 -29.35
N VAL A 115 20.33 -11.26 -28.91
CA VAL A 115 21.33 -10.40 -29.54
C VAL A 115 21.89 -11.06 -30.81
N GLU A 116 22.06 -12.38 -30.83
CA GLU A 116 22.53 -13.11 -32.03
C GLU A 116 21.47 -13.19 -33.15
N GLU A 117 20.17 -13.12 -32.86
CA GLU A 117 19.12 -13.11 -33.90
C GLU A 117 18.95 -11.74 -34.58
N GLU A 118 19.24 -10.62 -33.91
CA GLU A 118 19.14 -9.28 -34.51
C GLU A 118 20.31 -8.96 -35.46
N ASP A 119 21.45 -9.62 -35.33
CA ASP A 119 22.65 -9.38 -36.16
C ASP A 119 22.70 -10.23 -37.45
N ILE A 120 21.69 -11.07 -37.74
CA ILE A 120 21.67 -11.96 -38.93
C ILE A 120 20.77 -11.44 -40.07
N GLU A 121 19.90 -10.45 -39.82
CA GLU A 121 18.96 -9.96 -40.84
C GLU A 121 19.52 -8.89 -41.80
N ASP A 122 20.75 -8.39 -41.60
CA ASP A 122 21.33 -7.29 -42.39
C ASP A 122 22.33 -7.70 -43.50
N GLU A 123 22.53 -9.01 -43.78
CA GLU A 123 23.52 -9.49 -44.78
C GLU A 123 22.96 -10.09 -46.08
N PHE A 124 21.68 -9.86 -46.43
CA PHE A 124 21.14 -10.22 -47.74
C PHE A 124 20.23 -9.13 -48.33
N GLU A 125 20.83 -8.12 -48.96
CA GLU A 125 20.21 -7.35 -50.07
C GLU A 125 21.24 -7.05 -51.18
#